data_AF-A0A2S3ZUD3-F1
#
_entry.id   AF-A0A2S3ZUD3-F1
#
_cell.length_a   1.000
_cell.length_b   1.000
_cell.length_c   1.000
_cell.angle_alpha   90.00
_cell.angle_beta   90.00
_cell.angle_gamma   90.00
#
_symmetry.space_group_name_H-M   'P 1'
#
loop_
_entity.id
_entity.type
_entity.pdbx_description
1 polymer ?
#
loop_
_entity_poly.entity_id
_entity_poly.type
_entity_poly.pdbx_seq_one_letter_code
_entity_poly.pdbx_strand_id
1 'polypeptide(L)'
;MSTGHLGAAPEDLRQFAVELERAHTVLLTVLNELSARISNNLRWEGPDAFVFRHAWQSSYAPVIVQTASLLESTAHALKAQAAEQESASS
;
A
#
# COMPACT_ATOMS: atom_id res chain seq x y z
N MET A 1 -15.25 34.86 -16.55
CA MET A 1 -15.18 33.57 -17.27
C MET A 1 -14.71 32.56 -16.25
N SER A 2 -15.60 31.71 -15.76
CA SER A 2 -15.34 30.78 -14.66
C SER A 2 -14.54 29.58 -15.17
N THR A 3 -13.23 29.59 -14.95
CA THR A 3 -12.36 28.47 -15.29
C THR A 3 -12.63 27.32 -14.31
N GLY A 4 -13.12 26.19 -14.83
CA GLY A 4 -13.64 25.07 -14.06
C GLY A 4 -12.66 24.49 -13.05
N HIS A 5 -12.86 24.81 -11.78
CA HIS A 5 -12.31 24.08 -10.64
C HIS A 5 -13.23 22.89 -10.32
N LEU A 6 -13.17 21.81 -11.10
CA LEU A 6 -13.91 20.57 -10.82
C LEU A 6 -13.02 19.43 -10.28
N GLY A 7 -11.74 19.68 -9.99
CA GLY A 7 -10.79 18.69 -9.46
C GLY A 7 -9.87 19.25 -8.37
N ALA A 8 -9.31 18.35 -7.54
CA ALA A 8 -8.24 18.67 -6.59
C ALA A 8 -7.01 19.21 -7.34
N ALA A 9 -6.19 20.06 -6.70
CA ALA A 9 -5.02 20.62 -7.36
C ALA A 9 -4.01 19.51 -7.71
N PRO A 10 -3.32 19.59 -8.87
CA PRO A 10 -2.31 18.59 -9.26
C PRO A 10 -1.24 18.35 -8.17
N GLU A 11 -0.89 19.39 -7.41
CA GLU A 11 0.04 19.29 -6.28
C GLU A 11 -0.54 18.48 -5.11
N ASP A 12 -1.82 18.67 -4.78
CA ASP A 12 -2.49 17.89 -3.73
C ASP A 12 -2.56 16.40 -4.11
N LEU A 13 -2.82 16.10 -5.39
CA LEU A 13 -2.83 14.74 -5.93
C LEU A 13 -1.45 14.08 -5.80
N ARG A 14 -0.37 14.82 -6.10
CA ARG A 14 1.00 14.33 -5.94
C ARG A 14 1.37 14.10 -4.48
N GLN A 15 1.02 15.04 -3.61
CA GLN A 15 1.30 14.92 -2.19
C GLN A 15 0.62 13.67 -1.63
N PHE A 16 -0.67 13.47 -1.94
CA PHE A 16 -1.38 12.29 -1.48
C PHE A 16 -0.82 10.99 -2.08
N ALA A 17 -0.39 10.99 -3.35
CA ALA A 17 0.29 9.83 -3.94
C ALA A 17 1.57 9.45 -3.17
N VAL A 18 2.36 10.42 -2.72
CA VAL A 18 3.56 10.17 -1.90
C VAL A 18 3.19 9.56 -0.54
N GLU A 19 2.09 9.98 0.07
CA GLU A 19 1.60 9.40 1.32
C GLU A 19 1.19 7.93 1.14
N LEU A 20 0.52 7.60 0.02
CA LEU A 20 0.16 6.22 -0.33
C LEU A 20 1.38 5.35 -0.59
N GLU A 21 2.41 5.85 -1.28
CA GLU A 21 3.68 5.13 -1.51
C GLU A 21 4.42 4.85 -0.20
N ARG A 22 4.41 5.80 0.72
CA ARG A 22 4.97 5.62 2.06
C ARG A 22 4.22 4.53 2.83
N ALA A 23 2.88 4.56 2.80
CA ALA A 23 2.05 3.56 3.46
C ALA A 23 2.25 2.15 2.86
N HIS A 24 2.32 2.04 1.52
CA HIS A 24 2.70 0.81 0.81
C HIS A 24 4.03 0.25 1.35
N THR A 25 5.06 1.09 1.43
CA THR A 25 6.39 0.70 1.90
C THR A 25 6.34 0.20 3.35
N VAL A 26 5.65 0.92 4.23
CA VAL A 26 5.49 0.53 5.64
C VAL A 26 4.80 -0.83 5.78
N LEU A 27 3.74 -1.10 5.00
CA LEU A 27 3.05 -2.38 5.04
C LEU A 27 3.97 -3.55 4.63
N LEU A 28 4.77 -3.37 3.57
CA LEU A 28 5.72 -4.40 3.14
C LEU A 28 6.84 -4.62 4.17
N THR A 29 7.34 -3.56 4.80
CA THR A 29 8.33 -3.68 5.89
C THR A 29 7.77 -4.50 7.05
N VAL A 30 6.57 -4.14 7.54
CA VAL A 30 5.91 -4.85 8.64
C VAL A 30 5.63 -6.31 8.28
N LEU A 31 5.14 -6.56 7.06
CA LEU A 31 4.92 -7.91 6.54
C LEU A 31 6.19 -8.76 6.59
N ASN A 32 7.31 -8.21 6.13
CA ASN A 32 8.59 -8.91 6.09
C ASN A 32 9.12 -9.20 7.50
N GLU A 33 9.07 -8.22 8.40
CA GLU A 33 9.49 -8.38 9.79
C GLU A 33 8.68 -9.45 10.53
N LEU A 34 7.35 -9.41 10.39
CA LEU A 34 6.46 -10.40 11.00
C LEU A 34 6.66 -11.78 10.37
N SER A 35 6.73 -11.89 9.05
CA SER A 35 6.95 -13.17 8.36
C SER A 35 8.28 -13.81 8.74
N ALA A 36 9.34 -13.03 8.89
CA ALA A 36 10.64 -13.50 9.36
C ALA A 36 10.57 -13.99 10.82
N ARG A 37 9.91 -13.24 11.71
CA ARG A 37 9.69 -13.68 13.09
C ARG A 37 8.87 -14.96 13.17
N ILE A 38 7.82 -15.06 12.34
CA ILE A 38 6.88 -16.18 12.38
C ILE A 38 7.52 -17.48 11.86
N SER A 39 8.32 -17.36 10.81
CA SER A 39 9.02 -18.49 10.20
C SER A 39 10.22 -18.94 11.03
N ASN A 40 11.00 -18.01 11.57
CA ASN A 40 12.33 -18.33 12.11
C ASN A 40 12.43 -18.28 13.64
N ASN A 41 11.60 -17.49 14.33
CA ASN A 41 11.79 -17.15 15.75
C ASN A 41 10.51 -17.33 16.60
N LEU A 42 9.62 -18.23 16.19
CA LEU A 42 8.42 -18.55 16.97
C LEU A 42 8.83 -19.34 18.23
N ARG A 43 8.68 -18.75 19.43
CA ARG A 43 9.10 -19.36 20.71
C ARG A 43 8.23 -20.52 21.17
N TRP A 44 7.02 -20.64 20.63
CA TRP A 44 6.09 -21.73 20.92
C TRP A 44 6.07 -22.76 19.78
N GLU A 45 5.91 -24.02 20.15
CA GLU A 45 5.91 -25.17 19.23
C GLU A 45 4.59 -25.95 19.35
N GLY A 46 4.41 -26.94 18.47
CA GLY A 46 3.25 -27.82 18.49
C GLY A 46 2.09 -27.38 17.56
N PRO A 47 0.90 -27.98 17.74
CA PRO A 47 -0.23 -27.80 16.83
C PRO A 47 -0.66 -26.35 16.64
N ASP A 48 -0.69 -25.55 17.72
CA ASP A 48 -1.11 -24.15 17.64
C ASP A 48 -0.13 -23.29 16.82
N ALA A 49 1.17 -23.54 17.00
CA ALA A 49 2.22 -22.88 16.21
C ALA A 49 2.10 -23.23 14.72
N PHE A 50 1.78 -24.50 14.40
CA PHE A 50 1.53 -24.94 13.03
C PHE A 50 0.30 -24.25 12.43
N VAL A 51 -0.84 -24.27 13.13
CA VAL A 51 -2.09 -23.63 12.69
C VAL A 51 -1.88 -22.14 12.46
N PHE A 52 -1.19 -21.46 13.38
CA PHE A 52 -0.91 -20.03 13.24
C PHE A 52 -0.01 -19.72 12.04
N ARG A 53 1.09 -20.46 11.83
CA ARG A 53 1.95 -20.28 10.65
C ARG A 53 1.18 -20.50 9.36
N HIS A 54 0.33 -21.52 9.31
CA HIS A 54 -0.52 -21.80 8.16
C HIS A 54 -1.52 -20.65 7.92
N ALA A 55 -2.20 -20.16 8.95
CA ALA A 55 -3.13 -19.03 8.84
C ALA A 55 -2.41 -17.75 8.38
N TRP A 56 -1.20 -17.50 8.89
CA TRP A 56 -0.37 -16.37 8.45
C TRP A 56 -0.09 -16.42 6.95
N GLN A 57 0.40 -17.56 6.46
CA GLN A 57 0.78 -17.72 5.06
C GLN A 57 -0.43 -17.74 4.11
N SER A 58 -1.52 -18.38 4.51
CA SER A 58 -2.69 -18.58 3.64
C SER A 58 -3.67 -17.41 3.64
N SER A 59 -3.73 -16.62 4.72
CA SER A 59 -4.81 -15.64 4.91
C SER A 59 -4.31 -14.25 5.29
N TYR A 60 -3.38 -14.13 6.26
CA TYR A 60 -3.02 -12.81 6.80
C TYR A 60 -2.01 -12.05 5.92
N ALA A 61 -0.89 -12.69 5.58
CA ALA A 61 0.12 -12.09 4.72
C ALA A 61 -0.44 -11.67 3.35
N PRO A 62 -1.27 -12.49 2.66
CA PRO A 62 -1.89 -12.09 1.39
C PRO A 62 -2.74 -10.82 1.49
N VAL A 63 -3.45 -10.58 2.60
CA VAL A 63 -4.26 -9.36 2.77
C VAL A 63 -3.37 -8.12 2.86
N ILE A 64 -2.25 -8.21 3.57
CA ILE A 64 -1.29 -7.10 3.67
C ILE A 64 -0.68 -6.81 2.29
N VAL A 65 -0.28 -7.83 1.53
CA VAL A 65 0.25 -7.69 0.17
C VAL A 65 -0.77 -7.03 -0.76
N GLN A 66 -2.02 -7.49 -0.75
CA GLN A 66 -3.08 -6.91 -1.58
C GLN A 66 -3.35 -5.44 -1.23
N THR A 67 -3.37 -5.12 0.06
CA THR A 67 -3.54 -3.74 0.53
C THR A 67 -2.37 -2.86 0.07
N ALA A 68 -1.14 -3.34 0.21
CA ALA A 68 0.04 -2.62 -0.24
C ALA A 68 -0.01 -2.34 -1.76
N SER A 69 -0.34 -3.36 -2.56
CA SER A 69 -0.48 -3.23 -4.02
C SER A 69 -1.59 -2.27 -4.45
N LEU A 70 -2.70 -2.24 -3.71
CA LEU A 70 -3.78 -1.27 -3.93
C LEU A 70 -3.30 0.17 -3.69
N LEU A 71 -2.53 0.41 -2.62
CA LEU A 71 -1.99 1.74 -2.32
C LEU A 71 -1.01 2.20 -3.41
N GLU A 72 -0.11 1.32 -3.85
CA GLU A 72 0.83 1.59 -4.94
C GLU A 72 0.10 1.93 -6.25
N SER A 73 -0.87 1.11 -6.64
CA SER A 73 -1.66 1.32 -7.85
C SER A 73 -2.43 2.64 -7.80
N THR A 74 -2.97 2.98 -6.63
CA THR A 74 -3.70 4.24 -6.42
C THR A 74 -2.74 5.44 -6.51
N ALA A 75 -1.54 5.35 -5.93
CA ALA A 75 -0.53 6.39 -6.04
C ALA A 75 -0.13 6.66 -7.50
N HIS A 76 0.07 5.61 -8.29
CA HIS A 76 0.36 5.73 -9.72
C HIS A 76 -0.80 6.41 -10.47
N ALA A 77 -2.04 6.04 -10.17
CA ALA A 77 -3.21 6.67 -10.79
C ALA A 77 -3.31 8.16 -10.47
N LEU A 78 -3.07 8.57 -9.22
CA LEU A 78 -3.07 9.98 -8.82
C LEU A 78 -1.97 10.79 -9.51
N LYS A 79 -0.77 10.23 -9.64
CA LYS A 79 0.34 10.86 -10.38
C LYS A 79 0.01 11.05 -11.85
N ALA A 80 -0.62 10.06 -12.48
CA ALA A 80 -1.09 10.16 -13.87
C ALA A 80 -2.15 11.26 -14.02
N GLN A 81 -3.15 11.28 -13.14
CA GLN A 81 -4.19 12.33 -13.14
C GLN A 81 -3.62 13.73 -12.97
N ALA A 82 -2.63 13.93 -12.08
CA ALA A 82 -1.96 15.20 -11.90
C ALA A 82 -1.24 15.66 -13.19
N ALA A 83 -0.53 14.76 -13.87
CA ALA A 83 0.16 15.06 -15.12
C ALA A 83 -0.82 15.40 -16.26
N GLU A 84 -1.94 14.68 -16.36
CA GLU A 84 -2.99 14.94 -17.35
C GLU A 84 -3.59 16.35 -17.16
N GLN A 85 -3.89 16.74 -15.93
CA GLN A 85 -4.46 18.07 -15.63
C GLN A 85 -3.51 19.21 -16.01
N GLU A 86 -2.21 19.05 -15.77
CA GLU A 86 -1.21 20.05 -16.17
C GLU A 86 -1.10 20.16 -17.69
N SER A 87 -1.14 19.02 -18.39
CA SER A 87 -1.11 19.01 -19.85
C SER A 87 -2.35 19.66 -20.48
N ALA A 88 -3.51 19.52 -19.85
CA ALA A 88 -4.77 20.08 -20.32
C ALA A 88 -4.95 21.57 -19.98
N SER A 89 -4.21 22.07 -18.99
CA SER A 89 -4.23 23.47 -18.55
C SER A 89 -3.16 24.34 -19.20
N SER A 90 -2.28 23.74 -20.01
CA SER A 90 -1.19 24.39 -20.75
C SER A 90 -1.57 24.61 -22.22
#